data_AF-A0A1Q5JIX8-F1
#
_entry.id   AF-A0A1Q5JIX8-F1
#
_cell.length_a   1.000
_cell.length_b   1.000
_cell.length_c   1.000
_cell.angle_alpha   90.00
_cell.angle_beta   90.00
_cell.angle_gamma   90.00
#
_symmetry.space_group_name_H-M   'P 1'
#
loop_
_entity.id
_entity.type
_entity.pdbx_description
1 polymer ?
#
loop_
_entity_poly.entity_id
_entity_poly.type
_entity_poly.pdbx_seq_one_letter_code
_entity_poly.pdbx_strand_id
1 'polypeptide(L)'
;MPRTVTRASAALTALGAAAYTAWVLEVLVDTGLDPVRTYVSELAASDQPLGGLFRATDLAAGLLVLAGATVRLLQRRNTRTGSRGARARAPWDLVGWIALLVFGAATAVDSRLPLSCAPTADPVCAARETAGLVPATHTAHAVSSTLAMTGALVAMTALTAAARRHGHPRPLARTGPVLVALELAATGWTLAAVAAFEAGKGTWALGAGQRLQVLLVALWLAVLAYSLATTEEER
;
A
#
# COMPACT_ATOMS: atom_id res chain seq x y z
N MET A 1 -28.91 8.20 -1.26
CA MET A 1 -27.73 8.20 -2.16
C MET A 1 -26.38 8.36 -1.46
N PRO A 2 -26.14 9.31 -0.51
CA PRO A 2 -24.81 9.45 0.09
C PRO A 2 -24.36 8.26 0.97
N ARG A 3 -25.30 7.52 1.59
CA ARG A 3 -25.02 6.35 2.46
C ARG A 3 -24.52 5.13 1.68
N THR A 4 -25.16 4.77 0.58
CA THR A 4 -24.74 3.61 -0.25
C THR A 4 -23.33 3.78 -0.82
N VAL A 5 -22.95 5.01 -1.17
CA VAL A 5 -21.65 5.35 -1.74
C VAL A 5 -20.51 5.26 -0.71
N THR A 6 -20.75 5.68 0.53
CA THR A 6 -19.75 5.56 1.60
C THR A 6 -19.55 4.10 2.04
N ARG A 7 -20.63 3.29 2.10
CA ARG A 7 -20.51 1.83 2.27
C ARG A 7 -19.74 1.13 1.15
N ALA A 8 -20.00 1.51 -0.10
CA ALA A 8 -19.28 0.96 -1.24
C ALA A 8 -17.78 1.27 -1.16
N SER A 9 -17.42 2.53 -0.85
CA SER A 9 -16.01 2.92 -0.63
C SER A 9 -15.37 2.13 0.51
N ALA A 10 -16.06 1.98 1.65
CA ALA A 10 -15.58 1.19 2.78
C ALA A 10 -15.36 -0.29 2.42
N ALA A 11 -16.33 -0.92 1.75
CA ALA A 11 -16.25 -2.32 1.33
C ALA A 11 -15.10 -2.54 0.33
N LEU A 12 -14.97 -1.67 -0.67
CA LEU A 12 -13.88 -1.73 -1.65
C LEU A 12 -12.51 -1.58 -0.96
N THR A 13 -12.35 -0.61 -0.06
CA THR A 13 -11.09 -0.44 0.67
C THR A 13 -10.79 -1.63 1.60
N ALA A 14 -11.80 -2.21 2.27
CA ALA A 14 -11.62 -3.38 3.12
C ALA A 14 -11.22 -4.63 2.32
N LEU A 15 -11.88 -4.89 1.19
CA LEU A 15 -11.54 -5.99 0.29
C LEU A 15 -10.15 -5.80 -0.32
N GLY A 16 -9.79 -4.55 -0.66
CA GLY A 16 -8.46 -4.21 -1.13
C GLY A 16 -7.39 -4.48 -0.07
N ALA A 17 -7.64 -4.12 1.18
CA ALA A 17 -6.75 -4.43 2.31
C ALA A 17 -6.57 -5.93 2.50
N ALA A 18 -7.64 -6.72 2.43
CA ALA A 18 -7.57 -8.17 2.53
C ALA A 18 -6.77 -8.80 1.38
N ALA A 19 -7.02 -8.37 0.14
CA ALA A 19 -6.24 -8.82 -1.01
C ALA A 19 -4.74 -8.47 -0.87
N TYR A 20 -4.42 -7.30 -0.32
CA TYR A 20 -3.05 -6.84 -0.09
C TYR A 20 -2.30 -7.66 0.98
N THR A 21 -3.01 -8.46 1.79
CA THR A 21 -2.40 -9.39 2.76
C THR A 21 -2.15 -10.79 2.22
N ALA A 22 -2.35 -11.02 0.91
CA ALA A 22 -2.16 -12.34 0.31
C ALA A 22 -0.74 -12.91 0.46
N TRP A 23 0.28 -12.06 0.63
CA TRP A 23 1.65 -12.48 0.93
C TRP A 23 1.76 -13.39 2.16
N VAL A 24 0.85 -13.28 3.14
CA VAL A 24 0.80 -14.15 4.34
C VAL A 24 0.62 -15.63 3.98
N LEU A 25 0.11 -15.93 2.78
CA LEU A 25 0.01 -17.31 2.29
C LEU A 25 1.37 -18.03 2.25
N GLU A 26 2.48 -17.30 2.14
CA GLU A 26 3.84 -17.87 2.22
C GLU A 26 4.13 -18.63 3.52
N VAL A 27 3.37 -18.37 4.60
CA VAL A 27 3.49 -19.12 5.86
C VAL A 27 2.89 -20.52 5.73
N LEU A 28 1.96 -20.70 4.79
CA LEU A 28 1.24 -21.95 4.57
C LEU A 28 1.76 -22.75 3.38
N VAL A 29 2.44 -22.09 2.44
CA VAL A 29 2.96 -22.71 1.21
C VAL A 29 4.47 -22.50 1.12
N ASP A 30 5.19 -23.54 0.72
CA ASP A 30 6.62 -23.41 0.47
C ASP A 30 6.86 -22.59 -0.80
N THR A 31 7.35 -21.37 -0.61
CA THR A 31 7.72 -20.46 -1.69
C THR A 31 9.17 -20.63 -2.14
N GLY A 32 9.99 -21.36 -1.37
CA GLY A 32 11.43 -21.46 -1.58
C GLY A 32 12.22 -20.18 -1.24
N LEU A 33 11.57 -19.14 -0.71
CA LEU A 33 12.19 -17.86 -0.35
C LEU A 33 12.26 -17.69 1.16
N ASP A 34 13.36 -17.10 1.66
CA ASP A 34 13.50 -16.75 3.08
C ASP A 34 12.73 -15.45 3.36
N PRO A 35 11.61 -15.47 4.13
CA PRO A 35 10.77 -14.30 4.34
C PRO A 35 11.47 -13.17 5.13
N VAL A 36 12.55 -13.47 5.84
CA VAL A 36 13.32 -12.46 6.57
C VAL A 36 14.25 -11.70 5.62
N ARG A 37 14.77 -12.38 4.59
CA ARG A 37 15.79 -11.82 3.69
C ARG A 37 15.19 -11.26 2.41
N THR A 38 14.14 -11.90 1.91
CA THR A 38 13.64 -11.69 0.56
C THR A 38 12.55 -10.64 0.49
N TYR A 39 12.62 -9.76 -0.50
CA TYR A 39 11.58 -8.76 -0.74
C TYR A 39 10.19 -9.42 -0.88
N VAL A 40 9.14 -8.72 -0.44
CA VAL A 40 7.75 -9.18 -0.64
C VAL A 40 7.42 -9.23 -2.13
N SER A 41 7.93 -8.29 -2.92
CA SER A 41 7.72 -8.26 -4.37
C SER A 41 8.40 -9.41 -5.12
N GLU A 42 9.42 -10.04 -4.54
CA GLU A 42 10.05 -11.22 -5.15
C GLU A 42 9.11 -12.43 -5.17
N LEU A 43 8.14 -12.52 -4.25
CA LEU A 43 7.07 -13.53 -4.31
C LEU A 43 6.31 -13.47 -5.65
N ALA A 44 6.18 -12.27 -6.22
CA ALA A 44 5.48 -11.99 -7.47
C ALA A 44 6.38 -12.04 -8.72
N ALA A 45 7.68 -12.35 -8.57
CA ALA A 45 8.61 -12.41 -9.68
C ALA A 45 8.23 -13.51 -10.70
N SER A 46 8.69 -13.33 -11.94
CA SER A 46 8.26 -14.15 -13.08
C SER A 46 8.78 -15.59 -13.04
N ASP A 47 9.86 -15.82 -12.32
CA ASP A 47 10.50 -17.12 -12.11
C ASP A 47 9.98 -17.87 -10.87
N GLN A 48 9.13 -17.25 -10.06
CA GLN A 48 8.57 -17.87 -8.86
C GLN A 48 7.34 -18.73 -9.15
N PRO A 49 7.20 -19.89 -8.49
CA PRO A 49 6.12 -20.86 -8.78
C PRO A 49 4.73 -20.29 -8.52
N LEU A 50 4.59 -19.43 -7.50
CA LEU A 50 3.33 -18.78 -7.13
C LEU A 50 3.25 -17.31 -7.58
N GLY A 51 4.20 -16.84 -8.41
CA GLY A 51 4.27 -15.43 -8.80
C GLY A 51 3.00 -14.92 -9.48
N GLY A 52 2.32 -15.77 -10.26
CA GLY A 52 1.03 -15.43 -10.87
C GLY A 52 -0.07 -15.12 -9.85
N LEU A 53 -0.12 -15.84 -8.73
CA LEU A 53 -1.09 -15.63 -7.65
C LEU A 53 -0.87 -14.27 -6.99
N PHE A 54 0.37 -14.00 -6.56
CA PHE A 54 0.70 -12.75 -5.87
C PHE A 54 0.48 -11.52 -6.77
N ARG A 55 0.83 -11.59 -8.07
CA ARG A 55 0.48 -10.53 -9.04
C ARG A 55 -1.01 -10.32 -9.22
N ALA A 56 -1.81 -11.39 -9.13
CA ALA A 56 -3.26 -11.28 -9.25
C ALA A 56 -3.87 -10.61 -8.02
N THR A 57 -3.40 -10.97 -6.82
CA THR A 57 -3.85 -10.37 -5.56
C THR A 57 -3.39 -8.92 -5.42
N ASP A 58 -2.19 -8.57 -5.86
CA ASP A 58 -1.69 -7.19 -5.87
C ASP A 58 -2.49 -6.31 -6.83
N LEU A 59 -2.83 -6.83 -8.02
CA LEU A 59 -3.74 -6.13 -8.92
C LEU A 59 -5.10 -5.91 -8.28
N ALA A 60 -5.69 -6.96 -7.71
CA ALA A 60 -6.99 -6.87 -7.06
C ALA A 60 -6.96 -5.82 -5.94
N ALA A 61 -5.94 -5.86 -5.09
CA ALA A 61 -5.72 -4.88 -4.03
C ALA A 61 -5.66 -3.45 -4.58
N GLY A 62 -4.78 -3.20 -5.56
CA GLY A 62 -4.60 -1.90 -6.18
C GLY A 62 -5.88 -1.35 -6.80
N LEU A 63 -6.58 -2.17 -7.60
CA LEU A 63 -7.83 -1.78 -8.26
C LEU A 63 -8.97 -1.51 -7.27
N LEU A 64 -9.10 -2.33 -6.23
CA LEU A 64 -10.14 -2.16 -5.21
C LEU A 64 -9.91 -0.88 -4.40
N VAL A 65 -8.67 -0.60 -3.98
CA VAL A 65 -8.34 0.63 -3.27
C VAL A 65 -8.51 1.86 -4.17
N LEU A 66 -8.07 1.77 -5.44
CA LEU A 66 -8.27 2.82 -6.44
C LEU A 66 -9.76 3.14 -6.64
N ALA A 67 -10.60 2.12 -6.79
CA ALA A 67 -12.04 2.27 -6.93
C ALA A 67 -12.65 2.89 -5.66
N GLY A 68 -12.28 2.40 -4.48
CA GLY A 68 -12.75 2.91 -3.19
C GLY A 68 -12.43 4.41 -3.00
N ALA A 69 -11.21 4.83 -3.34
CA ALA A 69 -10.78 6.23 -3.30
C ALA A 69 -11.49 7.10 -4.36
N THR A 70 -11.70 6.56 -5.57
CA THR A 70 -12.42 7.26 -6.66
C THR A 70 -13.86 7.54 -6.27
N VAL A 71 -14.57 6.52 -5.78
CA VAL A 71 -15.95 6.62 -5.29
C VAL A 71 -16.06 7.71 -4.23
N ARG A 72 -15.10 7.76 -3.29
CA ARG A 72 -15.08 8.79 -2.25
C ARG A 72 -14.85 10.20 -2.79
N LEU A 73 -13.93 10.39 -3.73
CA LEU A 73 -13.66 11.69 -4.33
C LEU A 73 -14.84 12.21 -5.17
N LEU A 74 -15.50 11.34 -5.93
CA LEU A 74 -16.72 11.67 -6.69
C LEU A 74 -17.86 12.09 -5.77
N GLN A 75 -18.05 11.38 -4.65
CA GLN A 75 -19.02 11.76 -3.62
C GLN A 75 -18.76 13.17 -3.08
N ARG A 76 -17.49 13.50 -2.77
CA ARG A 76 -17.11 14.84 -2.30
C ARG A 76 -17.44 15.91 -3.34
N ARG A 77 -17.15 15.68 -4.62
CA ARG A 77 -17.45 16.62 -5.71
C ARG A 77 -18.94 16.95 -5.78
N ASN A 78 -19.81 15.94 -5.68
CA ASN A 78 -21.26 16.14 -5.76
C ASN A 78 -21.86 16.86 -4.53
N THR A 79 -21.21 16.79 -3.36
CA THR A 79 -21.67 17.48 -2.14
C THR A 79 -21.18 18.93 -2.00
N ARG A 80 -20.23 19.38 -2.84
CA ARG A 80 -19.65 20.73 -2.80
C ARG A 80 -20.58 21.84 -3.31
N THR A 81 -21.74 21.50 -3.87
CA THR A 81 -22.70 22.45 -4.43
C THR A 81 -23.65 23.09 -3.42
N GLY A 82 -23.63 22.70 -2.12
CA GLY A 82 -24.69 23.08 -1.17
C GLY A 82 -24.32 23.81 0.14
N SER A 83 -23.06 23.89 0.60
CA SER A 83 -22.77 24.63 1.86
C SER A 83 -21.38 25.24 1.93
N ARG A 84 -21.33 26.55 2.23
CA ARG A 84 -20.09 27.32 2.46
C ARG A 84 -19.22 26.74 3.60
N GLY A 85 -19.82 26.01 4.54
CA GLY A 85 -19.11 25.32 5.63
C GLY A 85 -18.36 24.04 5.23
N ALA A 86 -18.71 23.38 4.11
CA ALA A 86 -17.96 22.22 3.61
C ALA A 86 -16.64 22.58 2.93
N ARG A 87 -16.47 23.86 2.57
CA ARG A 87 -15.30 24.42 1.86
C ARG A 87 -14.04 24.52 2.75
N ALA A 88 -14.22 24.46 4.07
CA ALA A 88 -13.14 24.41 5.06
C ALA A 88 -12.71 22.97 5.45
N ARG A 89 -13.29 21.93 4.84
CA ARG A 89 -12.82 20.54 5.03
C ARG A 89 -11.45 20.40 4.39
N ALA A 90 -10.45 20.19 5.25
CA ALA A 90 -9.05 20.52 5.03
C ALA A 90 -8.42 20.03 3.73
N PRO A 91 -7.41 20.77 3.22
CA PRO A 91 -6.54 20.31 2.13
C PRO A 91 -5.99 18.90 2.39
N TRP A 92 -5.73 18.54 3.65
CA TRP A 92 -5.29 17.22 4.09
C TRP A 92 -6.22 16.07 3.67
N ASP A 93 -7.54 16.25 3.74
CA ASP A 93 -8.48 15.20 3.31
C ASP A 93 -8.41 15.00 1.79
N LEU A 94 -8.34 16.08 1.00
CA LEU A 94 -8.17 15.96 -0.46
C LEU A 94 -6.83 15.33 -0.84
N VAL A 95 -5.74 15.83 -0.27
CA VAL A 95 -4.38 15.31 -0.49
C VAL A 95 -4.34 13.82 -0.18
N GLY A 96 -4.90 13.42 0.97
CA GLY A 96 -4.90 12.03 1.40
C GLY A 96 -5.68 11.09 0.47
N TRP A 97 -6.85 11.51 -0.02
CA TRP A 97 -7.60 10.70 -1.00
C TRP A 97 -6.93 10.64 -2.38
N ILE A 98 -6.28 11.71 -2.83
CA ILE A 98 -5.50 11.71 -4.07
C ILE A 98 -4.28 10.79 -3.92
N ALA A 99 -3.58 10.87 -2.79
CA ALA A 99 -2.45 9.99 -2.51
C ALA A 99 -2.87 8.51 -2.45
N LEU A 100 -4.07 8.22 -1.93
CA LEU A 100 -4.64 6.87 -1.94
C LEU A 100 -4.99 6.38 -3.36
N LEU A 101 -5.44 7.26 -4.25
CA LEU A 101 -5.56 6.93 -5.68
C LEU A 101 -4.21 6.57 -6.29
N VAL A 102 -3.16 7.37 -6.00
CA VAL A 102 -1.81 7.12 -6.49
C VAL A 102 -1.30 5.77 -5.98
N PHE A 103 -1.48 5.46 -4.69
CA PHE A 103 -1.15 4.15 -4.12
C PHE A 103 -1.86 3.01 -4.87
N GLY A 104 -3.18 3.08 -5.04
CA GLY A 104 -3.95 2.03 -5.71
C GLY A 104 -3.54 1.84 -7.17
N ALA A 105 -3.37 2.94 -7.91
CA ALA A 105 -2.93 2.92 -9.30
C ALA A 105 -1.50 2.38 -9.45
N ALA A 106 -0.56 2.87 -8.63
CA ALA A 106 0.83 2.44 -8.66
C ALA A 106 0.94 0.94 -8.31
N THR A 107 0.22 0.46 -7.30
CA THR A 107 0.18 -0.98 -6.92
C THR A 107 -0.37 -1.84 -8.07
N ALA A 108 -1.43 -1.38 -8.74
CA ALA A 108 -1.98 -2.09 -9.90
C ALA A 108 -0.99 -2.16 -11.06
N VAL A 109 -0.27 -1.06 -11.34
CA VAL A 109 0.79 -1.01 -12.37
C VAL A 109 1.97 -1.89 -11.98
N ASP A 110 2.40 -1.83 -10.72
CA ASP A 110 3.51 -2.61 -10.17
C ASP A 110 3.30 -4.12 -10.35
N SER A 111 2.06 -4.60 -10.14
CA SER A 111 1.66 -6.00 -10.39
C SER A 111 1.80 -6.45 -11.85
N ARG A 112 1.92 -5.50 -12.79
CA ARG A 112 2.12 -5.74 -14.24
C ARG A 112 3.56 -5.53 -14.68
N LEU A 113 4.42 -5.11 -13.76
CA LEU A 113 5.85 -4.91 -13.97
C LEU A 113 6.62 -5.88 -13.06
N PRO A 114 6.48 -7.20 -13.24
CA PRO A 114 7.18 -8.13 -12.37
C PRO A 114 8.69 -8.06 -12.57
N LEU A 115 9.41 -8.30 -11.49
CA LEU A 115 10.80 -8.69 -11.56
C LEU A 115 10.93 -9.97 -12.40
N SER A 116 12.00 -10.06 -13.19
CA SER A 116 12.27 -11.27 -13.97
C SER A 116 12.86 -12.40 -13.11
N CYS A 117 13.46 -12.05 -11.98
CA CYS A 117 14.09 -12.96 -11.03
C CYS A 117 14.16 -12.34 -9.63
N ALA A 118 14.57 -13.14 -8.66
CA ALA A 118 14.63 -12.83 -7.23
C ALA A 118 16.05 -12.42 -6.76
N PRO A 119 16.45 -11.12 -6.78
CA PRO A 119 17.84 -10.71 -6.52
C PRO A 119 18.33 -10.98 -5.09
N THR A 120 17.45 -11.04 -4.09
CA THR A 120 17.89 -11.35 -2.71
C THR A 120 18.09 -12.84 -2.46
N ALA A 121 17.54 -13.71 -3.31
CA ALA A 121 17.63 -15.16 -3.21
C ALA A 121 18.54 -15.81 -4.28
N ASP A 122 18.70 -15.17 -5.44
CA ASP A 122 19.55 -15.64 -6.55
C ASP A 122 20.76 -14.69 -6.78
N PRO A 123 21.98 -15.12 -6.47
CA PRO A 123 23.18 -14.31 -6.67
C PRO A 123 23.46 -14.01 -8.15
N VAL A 124 23.01 -14.85 -9.09
CA VAL A 124 23.15 -14.59 -10.53
C VAL A 124 22.21 -13.46 -10.95
N CYS A 125 20.97 -13.46 -10.45
CA CYS A 125 20.03 -12.36 -10.63
C CYS A 125 20.62 -11.05 -10.08
N ALA A 126 21.12 -11.05 -8.84
CA ALA A 126 21.75 -9.88 -8.22
C ALA A 126 22.93 -9.32 -9.02
N ALA A 127 23.80 -10.20 -9.52
CA ALA A 127 24.95 -9.80 -10.33
C ALA A 127 24.52 -9.19 -11.67
N ARG A 128 23.48 -9.74 -12.31
CA ARG A 128 22.91 -9.18 -13.54
C ARG A 128 22.25 -7.83 -13.28
N GLU A 129 21.54 -7.67 -12.17
CA GLU A 129 20.90 -6.41 -11.82
C GLU A 129 21.95 -5.31 -11.60
N THR A 130 23.01 -5.62 -10.84
CA THR A 130 24.15 -4.71 -10.63
C THR A 130 24.84 -4.33 -11.94
N ALA A 131 24.95 -5.26 -12.89
CA ALA A 131 25.54 -5.03 -14.20
C ALA A 131 24.59 -4.32 -15.19
N GLY A 132 23.33 -4.03 -14.82
CA GLY A 132 22.33 -3.46 -15.72
C GLY A 132 21.88 -4.43 -16.82
N LEU A 133 22.03 -5.73 -16.60
CA LEU A 133 21.73 -6.81 -17.54
C LEU A 133 20.35 -7.47 -17.30
N VAL A 134 19.55 -6.90 -16.41
CA VAL A 134 18.15 -7.29 -16.20
C VAL A 134 17.22 -6.50 -17.11
N PRO A 135 16.00 -7.01 -17.40
CA PRO A 135 15.02 -6.25 -18.16
C PRO A 135 14.67 -4.92 -17.48
N ALA A 136 14.31 -3.91 -18.28
CA ALA A 136 13.87 -2.60 -17.79
C ALA A 136 12.65 -2.66 -16.85
N THR A 137 11.95 -3.81 -16.81
CA THR A 137 10.87 -4.06 -15.86
C THR A 137 11.34 -3.99 -14.41
N HIS A 138 12.60 -4.30 -14.09
CA HIS A 138 13.15 -4.16 -12.73
C HIS A 138 13.15 -2.69 -12.28
N THR A 139 13.70 -1.80 -13.10
CA THR A 139 13.67 -0.36 -12.81
C THR A 139 12.25 0.19 -12.78
N ALA A 140 11.40 -0.23 -13.73
CA ALA A 140 10.00 0.19 -13.76
C ALA A 140 9.24 -0.24 -12.50
N HIS A 141 9.47 -1.47 -12.05
CA HIS A 141 8.95 -2.02 -10.79
C HIS A 141 9.41 -1.20 -9.59
N ALA A 142 10.71 -0.94 -9.46
CA ALA A 142 11.25 -0.13 -8.36
C ALA A 142 10.60 1.27 -8.29
N VAL A 143 10.39 1.91 -9.45
CA VAL A 143 9.72 3.22 -9.54
C VAL A 143 8.24 3.11 -9.15
N SER A 144 7.50 2.13 -9.66
CA SER A 144 6.08 1.95 -9.30
C SER A 144 5.90 1.62 -7.83
N SER A 145 6.73 0.75 -7.27
CA SER A 145 6.76 0.41 -5.84
C SER A 145 7.06 1.64 -4.97
N THR A 146 8.03 2.47 -5.38
CA THR A 146 8.35 3.74 -4.68
C THR A 146 7.16 4.69 -4.70
N LEU A 147 6.50 4.85 -5.86
CA LEU A 147 5.29 5.67 -5.99
C LEU A 147 4.14 5.11 -5.14
N ALA A 148 3.97 3.79 -5.10
CA ALA A 148 2.96 3.13 -4.28
C ALA A 148 3.20 3.45 -2.80
N MET A 149 4.39 3.14 -2.26
CA MET A 149 4.70 3.35 -0.85
C MET A 149 4.66 4.83 -0.45
N THR A 150 5.15 5.73 -1.32
CA THR A 150 5.04 7.18 -1.10
C THR A 150 3.57 7.62 -1.06
N GLY A 151 2.74 7.11 -1.99
CA GLY A 151 1.29 7.36 -2.00
C GLY A 151 0.61 6.86 -0.73
N ALA A 152 0.98 5.67 -0.24
CA ALA A 152 0.47 5.11 1.01
C ALA A 152 0.86 6.00 2.20
N LEU A 153 2.13 6.35 2.36
CA LEU A 153 2.62 7.22 3.43
C LEU A 153 1.92 8.60 3.45
N VAL A 154 1.76 9.24 2.28
CA VAL A 154 1.07 10.52 2.17
C VAL A 154 -0.43 10.36 2.48
N ALA A 155 -1.07 9.28 2.02
CA ALA A 155 -2.47 9.00 2.36
C ALA A 155 -2.66 8.78 3.87
N MET A 156 -1.81 7.95 4.47
CA MET A 156 -1.81 7.62 5.89
C MET A 156 -1.68 8.87 6.75
N THR A 157 -0.67 9.68 6.47
CA THR A 157 -0.40 10.93 7.21
C THR A 157 -1.53 11.95 7.04
N ALA A 158 -1.94 12.23 5.80
CA ALA A 158 -2.89 13.28 5.51
C ALA A 158 -4.33 12.94 5.97
N LEU A 159 -4.80 11.71 5.75
CA LEU A 159 -6.14 11.30 6.21
C LEU A 159 -6.19 11.12 7.73
N THR A 160 -5.12 10.66 8.37
CA THR A 160 -5.03 10.62 9.84
C THR A 160 -5.05 12.04 10.43
N ALA A 161 -4.28 12.97 9.86
CA ALA A 161 -4.29 14.36 10.29
C ALA A 161 -5.67 15.01 10.10
N ALA A 162 -6.33 14.75 8.97
CA ALA A 162 -7.68 15.22 8.72
C ALA A 162 -8.69 14.67 9.74
N ALA A 163 -8.64 13.36 10.05
CA ALA A 163 -9.50 12.73 11.03
C ALA A 163 -9.35 13.38 12.42
N ARG A 164 -8.11 13.63 12.86
CA ARG A 164 -7.82 14.26 14.16
C ARG A 164 -8.24 15.74 14.23
N ARG A 165 -8.06 16.50 13.16
CA ARG A 165 -8.35 17.95 13.15
C ARG A 165 -9.84 18.27 13.02
N HIS A 166 -10.61 17.42 12.37
CA HIS A 166 -12.00 17.71 12.00
C HIS A 166 -13.04 16.79 12.65
N GLY A 167 -12.66 16.04 13.69
CA GLY A 167 -13.58 15.20 14.45
C GLY A 167 -14.24 14.07 13.65
N HIS A 168 -13.57 13.60 12.58
CA HIS A 168 -14.02 12.52 11.70
C HIS A 168 -13.40 11.16 12.17
N PRO A 169 -13.95 10.00 11.76
CA PRO A 169 -14.19 8.80 12.56
C PRO A 169 -13.19 8.44 13.67
N ARG A 170 -13.77 8.10 14.83
CA ARG A 170 -13.08 7.80 16.09
C ARG A 170 -11.96 6.74 16.00
N PRO A 171 -12.09 5.65 15.22
CA PRO A 171 -11.03 4.65 15.13
C PRO A 171 -9.76 5.21 14.47
N LEU A 172 -9.87 5.76 13.25
CA LEU A 172 -8.73 6.31 12.50
C LEU A 172 -8.04 7.46 13.25
N ALA A 173 -8.80 8.35 13.90
CA ALA A 173 -8.23 9.43 14.69
C ALA A 173 -7.42 8.94 15.91
N ARG A 174 -7.79 7.78 16.48
CA ARG A 174 -7.13 7.17 17.65
C ARG A 174 -5.92 6.33 17.27
N THR A 175 -6.06 5.42 16.30
CA THR A 175 -5.00 4.45 15.96
C THR A 175 -4.08 4.92 14.85
N GLY A 176 -4.55 5.82 13.97
CA GLY A 176 -3.80 6.33 12.82
C GLY A 176 -2.42 6.89 13.16
N PRO A 177 -2.23 7.71 14.22
CA PRO A 177 -0.92 8.26 14.55
C PRO A 177 0.14 7.19 14.87
N VAL A 178 -0.27 6.14 15.57
CA VAL A 178 0.63 5.02 15.92
C VAL A 178 0.99 4.25 14.65
N LEU A 179 0.00 3.93 13.81
CA LEU A 179 0.26 3.24 12.53
C LEU A 179 1.17 4.06 11.60
N VAL A 180 0.99 5.38 11.53
CA VAL A 180 1.87 6.29 10.77
C VAL A 180 3.29 6.27 11.32
N ALA A 181 3.47 6.34 12.63
CA ALA A 181 4.79 6.34 13.25
C ALA A 181 5.52 5.01 13.02
N LEU A 182 4.79 3.89 13.16
CA LEU A 182 5.32 2.55 12.87
C LEU A 182 5.69 2.40 11.39
N GLU A 183 4.85 2.91 10.48
CA GLU A 183 5.12 2.84 9.04
C GLU A 183 6.36 3.66 8.66
N LEU A 184 6.54 4.84 9.24
CA LEU A 184 7.76 5.64 9.04
C LEU A 184 9.01 4.92 9.56
N ALA A 185 8.92 4.26 10.72
CA ALA A 185 10.02 3.48 11.26
C ALA A 185 10.34 2.26 10.39
N ALA A 186 9.32 1.53 9.93
CA ALA A 186 9.46 0.41 9.02
C ALA A 186 10.04 0.85 7.66
N THR A 187 9.60 1.99 7.14
CA THR A 187 10.17 2.62 5.93
C THR A 187 11.65 2.95 6.11
N GLY A 188 12.02 3.56 7.25
CA GLY A 188 13.40 3.87 7.58
C GLY A 188 14.28 2.61 7.66
N TRP A 189 13.77 1.54 8.26
CA TRP A 189 14.44 0.24 8.29
C TRP A 189 14.61 -0.32 6.87
N THR A 190 13.54 -0.42 6.08
CA THR A 190 13.62 -0.93 4.70
C THR A 190 14.64 -0.15 3.88
N LEU A 191 14.61 1.18 3.90
CA LEU A 191 15.58 2.00 3.15
C LEU A 191 17.03 1.75 3.60
N ALA A 192 17.27 1.61 4.92
CA ALA A 192 18.60 1.27 5.43
C ALA A 192 19.04 -0.14 4.98
N ALA A 193 18.11 -1.10 4.95
CA ALA A 193 18.36 -2.46 4.50
C ALA A 193 18.62 -2.55 2.98
N VAL A 194 17.88 -1.78 2.17
CA VAL A 194 18.14 -1.63 0.73
C VAL A 194 19.55 -1.07 0.50
N ALA A 195 19.90 0.03 1.17
CA ALA A 195 21.22 0.64 1.04
C ALA A 195 22.35 -0.31 1.48
N ALA A 196 22.12 -1.12 2.51
CA ALA A 196 23.07 -2.14 2.95
C ALA A 196 23.22 -3.27 1.91
N PHE A 197 22.12 -3.74 1.34
CA PHE A 197 22.10 -4.77 0.31
C PHE A 197 22.84 -4.32 -0.95
N GLU A 198 22.51 -3.13 -1.47
CA GLU A 198 23.18 -2.54 -2.64
C GLU A 198 24.68 -2.31 -2.40
N ALA A 199 25.07 -2.00 -1.15
CA ALA A 199 26.48 -1.88 -0.76
C ALA A 199 27.19 -3.23 -0.50
N GLY A 200 26.52 -4.37 -0.74
CA GLY A 200 27.08 -5.71 -0.50
C GLY A 200 27.27 -6.06 0.98
N LYS A 201 26.59 -5.37 1.90
CA LYS A 201 26.71 -5.55 3.37
C LYS A 201 25.67 -6.51 3.96
N GLY A 202 25.03 -7.32 3.10
CA GLY A 202 23.96 -8.24 3.47
C GLY A 202 22.58 -7.59 3.47
N THR A 203 21.55 -8.40 3.72
CA THR A 203 20.15 -7.97 3.56
C THR A 203 19.56 -7.23 4.76
N TRP A 204 20.16 -7.28 5.96
CA TRP A 204 19.67 -6.53 7.13
C TRP A 204 18.18 -6.77 7.45
N ALA A 205 17.74 -8.03 7.26
CA ALA A 205 16.35 -8.45 7.43
C ALA A 205 15.34 -7.62 6.60
N LEU A 206 15.75 -7.24 5.39
CA LEU A 206 14.97 -6.48 4.41
C LEU A 206 13.57 -7.02 4.17
N GLY A 207 13.45 -8.34 4.03
CA GLY A 207 12.17 -9.01 3.83
C GLY A 207 11.20 -8.81 5.00
N ALA A 208 11.71 -8.82 6.23
CA ALA A 208 10.90 -8.55 7.42
C ALA A 208 10.46 -7.07 7.47
N GLY A 209 11.35 -6.14 7.12
CA GLY A 209 11.05 -4.71 7.05
C GLY A 209 9.91 -4.42 6.06
N GLN A 210 9.99 -4.97 4.84
CA GLN A 210 8.94 -4.80 3.84
C GLN A 210 7.60 -5.44 4.22
N ARG A 211 7.60 -6.64 4.81
CA ARG A 211 6.37 -7.28 5.30
C ARG A 211 5.70 -6.43 6.37
N LEU A 212 6.49 -5.85 7.26
CA LEU A 212 5.98 -4.93 8.27
C LEU A 212 5.33 -3.69 7.62
N GLN A 213 5.97 -3.08 6.61
CA GLN A 213 5.37 -1.94 5.88
C GLN A 213 4.04 -2.32 5.22
N VAL A 214 4.03 -3.39 4.42
CA VAL A 214 2.83 -3.86 3.71
C VAL A 214 1.70 -4.18 4.71
N LEU A 215 2.04 -4.83 5.84
CA LEU A 215 1.09 -5.13 6.91
C LEU A 215 0.51 -3.86 7.53
N LEU A 216 1.34 -2.88 7.87
CA LEU A 216 0.91 -1.62 8.49
C LEU A 216 0.01 -0.80 7.56
N VAL A 217 0.33 -0.76 6.25
CA VAL A 217 -0.54 -0.19 5.22
C VAL A 217 -1.88 -0.93 5.18
N ALA A 218 -1.89 -2.27 5.15
CA ALA A 218 -3.12 -3.06 5.13
C ALA A 218 -3.99 -2.83 6.38
N LEU A 219 -3.37 -2.82 7.58
CA LEU A 219 -4.06 -2.53 8.85
C LEU A 219 -4.64 -1.12 8.85
N TRP A 220 -3.90 -0.15 8.33
CA TRP A 220 -4.39 1.22 8.23
C TRP A 220 -5.55 1.35 7.24
N LEU A 221 -5.53 0.65 6.10
CA LEU A 221 -6.64 0.60 5.14
C LEU A 221 -7.89 -0.04 5.78
N ALA A 222 -7.72 -1.11 6.57
CA ALA A 222 -8.82 -1.73 7.30
C ALA A 222 -9.42 -0.77 8.34
N VAL A 223 -8.59 -0.05 9.08
CA VAL A 223 -9.03 0.99 10.03
C VAL A 223 -9.75 2.12 9.32
N LEU A 224 -9.26 2.57 8.17
CA LEU A 224 -9.91 3.58 7.33
C LEU A 224 -11.28 3.09 6.84
N ALA A 225 -11.36 1.86 6.32
CA ALA A 225 -12.62 1.26 5.88
C ALA A 225 -13.64 1.14 7.02
N TYR A 226 -13.21 0.64 8.17
CA TYR A 226 -14.04 0.53 9.37
C TYR A 226 -14.55 1.90 9.83
N SER A 227 -13.65 2.89 9.85
CA SER A 227 -13.96 4.27 10.17
C SER A 227 -15.01 4.88 9.25
N LEU A 228 -14.95 4.59 7.94
CA LEU A 228 -15.98 5.02 6.98
C LEU A 228 -17.33 4.35 7.24
N ALA A 229 -17.34 3.07 7.60
CA ALA A 229 -18.56 2.31 7.88
C ALA A 229 -19.25 2.77 9.17
N THR A 230 -18.52 2.99 10.26
CA THR A 230 -19.11 3.34 11.57
C THR A 230 -19.57 4.80 11.66
N THR A 231 -19.01 5.71 10.85
CA THR A 231 -19.49 7.10 10.77
C THR A 231 -20.97 7.18 10.34
N GLU A 232 -21.51 6.10 9.77
CA GLU A 232 -22.91 6.00 9.37
C GLU A 232 -23.87 5.47 10.44
N GLU A 233 -23.39 4.73 11.44
CA GLU A 233 -24.25 4.23 12.53
C GLU A 233 -24.57 5.32 13.53
N GLU A 234 -23.65 6.28 13.72
CA GLU A 234 -23.83 7.42 14.63
C GLU A 234 -24.67 8.58 14.01
N ARG A 235 -25.15 8.46 12.75
CA ARG A 235 -25.96 9.48 12.05
C ARG A 235 -27.29 8.95 11.51
#